data_AF-A0A9P8F6I5-F1
#
_entry.id   AF-A0A9P8F6I5-F1
#
_cell.length_a   1.000
_cell.length_b   1.000
_cell.length_c   1.000
_cell.angle_alpha   90.00
_cell.angle_beta   90.00
_cell.angle_gamma   90.00
#
_symmetry.space_group_name_H-M   'P 1'
#
loop_
_entity.id
_entity.type
_entity.pdbx_description
1 polymer ?
#
loop_
_entity_poly.entity_id
_entity_poly.type
_entity_poly.pdbx_seq_one_letter_code
_entity_poly.pdbx_strand_id
1 'polypeptide(L)'
;PKLFGGMCGAVMNEELRLIPPVVGIPKCTLKNSPQPLTLAGRRVIIPENSSIQLVTVASHRNPKYWPTLCGPNAPEAEIEKDLSSWKPQRWILDPSKKSNSTTENQQHTQQHSDSEEDIGGPQSAVTSSHFLNPERGAFVPFSEGYRSCLGRRFAQIEVLAVLAAIFREYSVELDLDEYASEEEIAAMDETTKRQTWDKAKNTAEDLLKHGMMTIITIQMRAGKVPIKFIKRGSEKYKYD
;
A
#
# COMPACT_ATOMS: atom_id res chain seq x y z
N PRO A 1 -17.00 -6.17 -4.74
CA PRO A 1 -17.15 -5.15 -5.81
C PRO A 1 -16.05 -5.29 -6.89
N LYS A 2 -16.39 -5.34 -8.18
CA LYS A 2 -15.43 -5.62 -9.27
C LYS A 2 -14.24 -4.64 -9.30
N LEU A 3 -14.46 -3.38 -8.95
CA LEU A 3 -13.42 -2.34 -8.96
C LEU A 3 -12.37 -2.52 -7.84
N PHE A 4 -12.80 -2.95 -6.65
CA PHE A 4 -11.90 -3.20 -5.52
C PHE A 4 -11.04 -4.45 -5.76
N GLY A 5 -11.60 -5.51 -6.33
CA GLY A 5 -10.84 -6.74 -6.64
C GLY A 5 -9.94 -6.66 -7.88
N GLY A 6 -9.74 -5.45 -8.44
CA GLY A 6 -8.93 -5.23 -9.63
C GLY A 6 -7.80 -4.23 -9.40
N MET A 7 -7.24 -3.69 -10.48
CA MET A 7 -6.08 -2.80 -10.42
C MET A 7 -6.32 -1.53 -9.57
N CYS A 8 -7.54 -0.99 -9.54
CA CYS A 8 -7.82 0.20 -8.71
C CYS A 8 -7.70 -0.09 -7.21
N GLY A 9 -8.20 -1.24 -6.74
CA GLY A 9 -8.01 -1.64 -5.35
C GLY A 9 -6.58 -2.05 -5.03
N ALA A 10 -5.89 -2.67 -5.99
CA ALA A 10 -4.47 -2.97 -5.88
C ALA A 10 -3.60 -1.71 -5.71
N VAL A 11 -3.86 -0.67 -6.51
CA VAL A 11 -3.21 0.64 -6.42
C VAL A 11 -3.46 1.28 -5.05
N MET A 12 -4.73 1.34 -4.62
CA MET A 12 -5.08 1.91 -3.32
C MET A 12 -4.42 1.15 -2.17
N ASN A 13 -4.45 -0.18 -2.19
CA ASN A 13 -3.89 -0.98 -1.11
C ASN A 13 -2.36 -0.92 -1.08
N GLU A 14 -1.69 -0.88 -2.24
CA GLU A 14 -0.24 -0.73 -2.30
C GLU A 14 0.23 0.64 -1.81
N GLU A 15 -0.54 1.70 -2.13
CA GLU A 15 -0.30 3.02 -1.58
C GLU A 15 -0.43 3.03 -0.06
N LEU A 16 -1.54 2.48 0.47
CA LEU A 16 -1.74 2.37 1.93
C LEU A 16 -0.72 1.46 2.62
N ARG A 17 -0.14 0.49 1.89
CA ARG A 17 0.92 -0.38 2.40
C ARG A 17 2.21 0.41 2.59
N LEU A 18 2.59 1.22 1.60
CA LEU A 18 3.83 1.97 1.60
C LEU A 18 3.75 3.27 2.40
N ILE A 19 2.67 4.02 2.26
CA ILE A 19 2.47 5.36 2.81
C ILE A 19 1.15 5.39 3.61
N PRO A 20 1.04 4.63 4.73
CA PRO A 20 -0.17 4.63 5.55
C PRO A 20 -0.32 5.98 6.28
N PRO A 21 -1.51 6.61 6.30
CA PRO A 21 -1.75 7.87 7.02
C PRO A 21 -1.36 7.83 8.50
N VAL A 22 -1.45 6.64 9.13
CA VAL A 22 -1.06 6.39 10.51
C VAL A 22 0.07 5.38 10.55
N VAL A 23 1.24 5.82 10.99
CA VAL A 23 2.48 5.00 11.06
C VAL A 23 2.58 4.24 12.39
N GLY A 24 2.05 4.79 13.48
CA GLY A 24 2.06 4.20 14.81
C GLY A 24 0.67 4.17 15.42
N ILE A 25 0.21 3.01 15.87
CA ILE A 25 -1.05 2.86 16.61
C ILE A 25 -0.71 2.60 18.08
N PRO A 26 -0.82 3.60 18.96
CA PRO A 26 -0.48 3.45 20.37
C PRO A 26 -1.52 2.59 21.11
N LYS A 27 -1.03 1.77 22.03
CA LYS A 27 -1.78 1.00 23.02
C LYS A 27 -1.08 1.17 24.36
N CYS A 28 -1.82 0.95 25.45
CA CYS A 28 -1.22 0.90 26.77
C CYS A 28 -1.89 -0.14 27.64
N THR A 29 -1.15 -0.64 28.63
CA THR A 29 -1.72 -1.33 29.79
C THR A 29 -1.99 -0.32 30.89
N LEU A 30 -3.13 -0.46 31.56
CA LEU A 30 -3.50 0.45 32.65
C LEU A 30 -2.78 0.09 33.95
N LYS A 31 -2.74 1.06 34.87
CA LYS A 31 -2.30 0.82 36.24
C LYS A 31 -3.12 -0.32 36.87
N ASN A 32 -2.44 -1.17 37.61
CA ASN A 32 -2.89 -2.39 38.25
C ASN A 32 -3.53 -3.40 37.29
N SER A 33 -3.20 -3.31 35.99
CA SER A 33 -3.80 -4.15 34.94
C SER A 33 -2.76 -4.70 33.96
N PRO A 34 -1.81 -5.53 34.43
CA PRO A 34 -0.90 -6.24 33.52
C PRO A 34 -1.70 -7.14 32.57
N GLN A 35 -1.27 -7.21 31.31
CA GLN A 35 -2.01 -7.91 30.25
C GLN A 35 -1.22 -9.12 29.74
N PRO A 36 -1.83 -10.32 29.64
CA PRO A 36 -1.17 -11.46 29.03
C PRO A 36 -1.12 -11.33 27.51
N LEU A 37 -0.01 -11.75 26.92
CA LEU A 37 0.18 -11.85 25.47
C LEU A 37 0.77 -13.21 25.14
N THR A 38 0.23 -13.89 24.14
CA THR A 38 0.84 -15.12 23.61
C THR A 38 1.76 -14.74 22.45
N LEU A 39 3.06 -14.98 22.60
CA LEU A 39 4.09 -14.69 21.60
C LEU A 39 4.81 -15.99 21.23
N ALA A 40 4.66 -16.42 19.97
CA ALA A 40 5.27 -17.66 19.44
C ALA A 40 5.01 -18.88 20.35
N GLY A 41 3.75 -19.06 20.76
CA GLY A 41 3.33 -20.17 21.65
C GLY A 41 3.69 -20.00 23.13
N ARG A 42 4.42 -18.94 23.50
CA ARG A 42 4.77 -18.65 24.90
C ARG A 42 3.90 -17.54 25.46
N ARG A 43 3.33 -17.75 26.65
CA ARG A 43 2.60 -16.71 27.37
C ARG A 43 3.60 -15.77 28.05
N VAL A 44 3.57 -14.50 27.68
CA VAL A 44 4.33 -13.41 28.30
C VAL A 44 3.36 -12.44 28.95
N ILE A 45 3.80 -11.73 29.99
CA ILE A 45 3.00 -10.70 30.65
C ILE A 45 3.56 -9.34 30.28
N ILE A 46 2.72 -8.48 29.73
CA ILE A 46 3.02 -7.07 29.55
C ILE A 46 2.74 -6.39 30.90
N PRO A 47 3.74 -5.74 31.52
CA PRO A 47 3.57 -5.04 32.80
C PRO A 47 2.49 -3.98 32.73
N GLU A 48 1.96 -3.55 33.88
CA GLU A 48 1.12 -2.35 33.98
C GLU A 48 1.87 -1.10 33.48
N ASN A 49 1.13 -0.04 33.11
CA ASN A 49 1.68 1.24 32.65
C ASN A 49 2.67 1.13 31.48
N SER A 50 2.57 0.08 30.68
CA SER A 50 3.41 -0.13 29.49
C SER A 50 2.77 0.58 28.29
N SER A 51 3.58 1.33 27.55
CA SER A 51 3.21 1.85 26.23
C SER A 51 3.66 0.88 25.14
N ILE A 52 2.80 0.63 24.17
CA ILE A 52 3.05 -0.26 23.04
C ILE A 52 2.69 0.52 21.78
N GLN A 53 3.56 0.50 20.78
CA GLN A 53 3.28 1.10 19.49
C GLN A 53 3.26 0.02 18.41
N LEU A 54 2.12 -0.16 17.75
CA LEU A 54 2.05 -0.99 16.56
C LEU A 54 2.58 -0.16 15.38
N VAL A 55 3.71 -0.56 14.82
CA VAL A 55 4.37 0.15 13.71
C VAL A 55 3.86 -0.41 12.39
N THR A 56 2.88 0.27 11.79
CA THR A 56 2.14 -0.22 10.62
C THR A 56 3.07 -0.41 9.43
N VAL A 57 3.96 0.55 9.16
CA VAL A 57 4.94 0.48 8.06
C VAL A 57 5.87 -0.73 8.14
N ALA A 58 6.26 -1.15 9.36
CA ALA A 58 7.10 -2.33 9.55
C ALA A 58 6.31 -3.61 9.26
N SER A 59 5.08 -3.71 9.79
CA SER A 59 4.19 -4.84 9.48
C SER A 59 3.88 -4.94 7.98
N HIS A 60 3.62 -3.81 7.34
CA HIS A 60 3.26 -3.69 5.91
C HIS A 60 4.41 -4.01 4.94
N ARG A 61 5.64 -4.15 5.44
CA ARG A 61 6.85 -4.45 4.66
C ARG A 61 7.63 -5.63 5.21
N ASN A 62 7.07 -6.39 6.14
CA ASN A 62 7.77 -7.52 6.74
C ASN A 62 7.83 -8.69 5.74
N PRO A 63 9.03 -9.16 5.34
CA PRO A 63 9.17 -10.23 4.35
C PRO A 63 8.55 -11.56 4.77
N LYS A 64 8.29 -11.75 6.07
CA LYS A 64 7.57 -12.94 6.57
C LYS A 64 6.11 -13.00 6.09
N TYR A 65 5.48 -11.84 5.90
CA TYR A 65 4.03 -11.75 5.68
C TYR A 65 3.65 -11.21 4.30
N TRP A 66 4.63 -10.73 3.53
CA TRP A 66 4.40 -10.07 2.25
C TRP A 66 5.10 -10.81 1.10
N PRO A 67 4.39 -11.14 0.02
CA PRO A 67 5.00 -11.77 -1.14
C PRO A 67 5.93 -10.75 -1.82
N THR A 68 7.09 -11.23 -2.26
CA THR A 68 8.05 -10.44 -3.05
C THR A 68 7.90 -10.75 -4.53
N LEU A 69 8.18 -9.77 -5.39
CA LEU A 69 8.19 -9.95 -6.85
C LEU A 69 9.61 -10.13 -7.42
N CYS A 70 10.63 -10.08 -6.56
CA CYS A 70 11.99 -10.51 -6.90
C CYS A 70 12.06 -12.03 -7.08
N GLY A 71 13.13 -12.51 -7.74
CA GLY A 71 13.32 -13.93 -8.05
C GLY A 71 13.45 -14.83 -6.80
N PRO A 72 13.28 -16.16 -6.96
CA PRO A 72 13.55 -17.10 -5.89
C PRO A 72 15.03 -16.98 -5.46
N ASN A 73 15.29 -16.94 -4.15
CA ASN A 73 16.61 -16.73 -3.54
C ASN A 73 17.24 -15.36 -3.79
N ALA A 74 16.42 -14.32 -4.03
CA ALA A 74 16.91 -12.95 -4.07
C ALA A 74 17.65 -12.58 -2.77
N PRO A 75 18.77 -11.82 -2.84
CA PRO A 75 19.45 -11.32 -1.66
C PRO A 75 18.53 -10.45 -0.80
N GLU A 76 18.82 -10.35 0.51
CA GLU A 76 18.01 -9.57 1.47
C GLU A 76 17.82 -8.11 1.03
N ALA A 77 18.87 -7.48 0.50
CA ALA A 77 18.80 -6.11 -0.02
C ALA A 77 17.83 -5.96 -1.22
N GLU A 78 17.71 -7.00 -2.06
CA GLU A 78 16.76 -7.00 -3.18
C GLU A 78 15.33 -7.21 -2.70
N ILE A 79 15.13 -8.07 -1.69
CA ILE A 79 13.84 -8.27 -1.02
C ILE A 79 13.37 -6.96 -0.37
N GLU A 80 14.25 -6.28 0.37
CA GLU A 80 13.93 -5.01 1.02
C GLU A 80 13.58 -3.92 0.00
N LYS A 81 14.35 -3.85 -1.10
CA LYS A 81 14.06 -2.95 -2.22
C LYS A 81 12.71 -3.26 -2.86
N ASP A 82 12.39 -4.53 -3.08
CA ASP A 82 11.10 -4.96 -3.63
C ASP A 82 9.93 -4.56 -2.74
N LEU A 83 10.03 -4.81 -1.44
CA LEU A 83 8.99 -4.51 -0.45
C LEU A 83 8.83 -3.01 -0.21
N SER A 84 9.87 -2.21 -0.48
CA SER A 84 9.81 -0.75 -0.43
C SER A 84 9.43 -0.09 -1.76
N SER A 85 9.31 -0.87 -2.84
CA SER A 85 8.90 -0.38 -4.16
C SER A 85 7.39 -0.45 -4.32
N TRP A 86 6.81 0.56 -4.98
CA TRP A 86 5.39 0.61 -5.31
C TRP A 86 5.09 -0.37 -6.45
N LYS A 87 4.47 -1.51 -6.13
CA LYS A 87 4.11 -2.56 -7.09
C LYS A 87 2.68 -3.06 -6.85
N PRO A 88 1.65 -2.37 -7.38
CA PRO A 88 0.25 -2.76 -7.21
C PRO A 88 -0.05 -4.21 -7.61
N GLN A 89 0.68 -4.73 -8.59
CA GLN A 89 0.52 -6.10 -9.08
C GLN A 89 0.72 -7.15 -7.98
N ARG A 90 1.40 -6.82 -6.87
CA ARG A 90 1.52 -7.66 -5.67
C ARG A 90 0.17 -8.13 -5.12
N TRP A 91 -0.87 -7.33 -5.32
CA TRP A 91 -2.22 -7.62 -4.86
C TRP A 91 -3.03 -8.50 -5.81
N ILE A 92 -2.56 -8.71 -7.04
CA ILE A 92 -3.27 -9.47 -8.06
C ILE A 92 -2.64 -10.87 -8.15
N LEU A 93 -3.41 -11.89 -7.80
CA LEU A 93 -2.99 -13.28 -7.86
C LEU A 93 -3.24 -13.85 -9.26
N ASP A 94 -2.20 -14.41 -9.86
CA ASP A 94 -2.30 -15.13 -11.12
C ASP A 94 -2.91 -16.52 -10.88
N PRO A 95 -4.11 -16.81 -11.39
CA PRO A 95 -4.74 -18.11 -11.19
C PRO A 95 -4.00 -19.28 -11.85
N SER A 96 -3.14 -19.01 -12.83
CA SER A 96 -2.31 -20.04 -13.48
C SER A 96 -1.09 -20.41 -12.63
N LYS A 97 -0.62 -19.51 -11.77
CA LYS A 97 0.46 -19.75 -10.82
C LYS A 97 -0.13 -20.19 -9.49
N LYS A 98 -0.51 -21.47 -9.38
CA LYS A 98 -0.69 -22.11 -8.07
C LYS A 98 0.67 -22.08 -7.36
N SER A 99 0.91 -21.10 -6.50
CA SER A 99 2.11 -21.09 -5.66
C SER A 99 2.03 -22.25 -4.67
N ASN A 100 3.04 -23.12 -4.66
CA ASN A 100 3.21 -24.19 -3.67
C ASN A 100 3.55 -23.69 -2.25
N SER A 101 3.37 -22.39 -1.97
CA SER A 101 3.58 -21.80 -0.66
C SER A 101 2.23 -21.38 -0.08
N THR A 102 1.91 -21.87 1.11
CA THR A 102 0.71 -21.65 1.93
C THR A 102 -0.58 -22.40 1.54
N THR A 103 -0.47 -23.74 1.36
CA THR A 103 -1.64 -24.64 1.50
C THR A 103 -1.94 -25.02 2.96
N GLU A 104 -1.15 -24.59 3.95
CA GLU A 104 -1.36 -25.00 5.35
C GLU A 104 -2.28 -24.10 6.18
N ASN A 105 -2.59 -22.86 5.76
CA ASN A 105 -3.42 -21.95 6.56
C ASN A 105 -4.92 -21.96 6.22
N GLN A 106 -5.37 -22.76 5.25
CA GLN A 106 -6.82 -22.88 4.97
C GLN A 106 -7.57 -23.83 5.92
N GLN A 107 -6.88 -24.61 6.77
CA GLN A 107 -7.52 -25.57 7.67
C GLN A 107 -7.62 -25.12 9.15
N HIS A 108 -7.06 -23.95 9.52
CA HIS A 108 -7.14 -23.45 10.91
C HIS A 108 -7.85 -22.09 11.06
N THR A 109 -8.84 -21.81 10.21
CA THR A 109 -9.75 -20.65 10.38
C THR A 109 -11.22 -21.06 10.57
N GLN A 110 -11.46 -22.31 10.98
CA GLN A 110 -12.76 -22.77 11.48
C GLN A 110 -12.63 -23.14 12.96
N GLN A 111 -12.49 -22.15 13.84
CA GLN A 111 -12.92 -22.22 15.23
C GLN A 111 -12.81 -20.82 15.85
N HIS A 112 -13.90 -20.36 16.47
CA HIS A 112 -14.21 -18.98 16.90
C HIS A 112 -14.65 -18.00 15.81
N SER A 113 -15.74 -18.36 15.13
CA SER A 113 -16.79 -17.39 14.82
C SER A 113 -17.49 -16.97 16.12
N ASP A 114 -16.97 -15.97 16.83
CA ASP A 114 -17.84 -15.16 17.68
C ASP A 114 -18.66 -14.28 16.73
N SER A 115 -19.92 -14.68 16.59
CA SER A 115 -20.87 -14.25 15.57
C SER A 115 -21.44 -12.84 15.78
N GLU A 116 -20.74 -11.93 16.47
CA GLU A 116 -21.26 -10.58 16.78
C GLU A 116 -20.27 -9.41 16.59
N GLU A 117 -19.15 -9.61 15.89
CA GLU A 117 -18.25 -8.50 15.52
C GLU A 117 -17.99 -8.40 14.02
N ASP A 118 -19.06 -8.35 13.22
CA ASP A 118 -19.04 -7.75 11.87
C ASP A 118 -18.94 -6.21 11.97
N ILE A 119 -17.92 -5.72 12.67
CA ILE A 119 -17.49 -4.32 12.60
C ILE A 119 -16.24 -4.25 11.73
N GLY A 120 -16.47 -4.51 10.44
CA GLY A 120 -16.11 -3.51 9.44
C GLY A 120 -15.40 -4.03 8.19
N GLY A 121 -15.80 -3.49 7.05
CA GLY A 121 -15.17 -3.73 5.76
C GLY A 121 -15.72 -4.98 5.05
N PRO A 122 -15.57 -5.10 3.73
CA PRO A 122 -16.08 -6.25 2.99
C PRO A 122 -15.16 -7.45 3.24
N GLN A 123 -15.26 -8.07 4.41
CA GLN A 123 -15.11 -9.51 4.54
C GLN A 123 -16.36 -10.22 4.00
N SER A 124 -16.89 -9.74 2.87
CA SER A 124 -17.63 -10.67 2.04
C SER A 124 -16.61 -11.73 1.65
N ALA A 125 -17.00 -13.01 1.67
CA ALA A 125 -16.27 -14.14 1.10
C ALA A 125 -16.05 -14.01 -0.43
N VAL A 126 -15.89 -12.77 -0.92
CA VAL A 126 -15.91 -12.28 -2.30
C VAL A 126 -14.88 -11.16 -2.46
N THR A 127 -13.77 -11.17 -1.72
CA THR A 127 -12.51 -10.76 -2.34
C THR A 127 -12.17 -11.92 -3.27
N SER A 128 -12.21 -11.68 -4.58
CA SER A 128 -12.01 -12.70 -5.61
C SER A 128 -10.79 -13.56 -5.27
N SER A 129 -10.81 -14.86 -5.59
CA SER A 129 -9.66 -15.78 -5.52
C SER A 129 -8.39 -15.26 -6.22
N HIS A 130 -8.52 -14.19 -7.01
CA HIS A 130 -7.46 -13.49 -7.72
C HIS A 130 -6.91 -12.25 -6.98
N PHE A 131 -7.25 -12.03 -5.72
CA PHE A 131 -6.79 -10.87 -4.95
C PHE A 131 -6.14 -11.30 -3.65
N LEU A 132 -4.97 -10.73 -3.32
CA LEU A 132 -4.21 -11.07 -2.13
C LEU A 132 -5.00 -10.77 -0.86
N ASN A 133 -5.07 -11.74 0.04
CA ASN A 133 -5.59 -11.59 1.39
C ASN A 133 -4.44 -11.75 2.39
N PRO A 134 -3.87 -10.63 2.91
CA PRO A 134 -2.76 -10.68 3.86
C PRO A 134 -3.14 -11.41 5.15
N GLU A 135 -2.15 -11.99 5.82
CA GLU A 135 -2.36 -12.52 7.17
C GLU A 135 -2.86 -11.43 8.12
N ARG A 136 -3.66 -11.83 9.12
CA ARG A 136 -4.24 -10.91 10.10
C ARG A 136 -3.13 -10.09 10.78
N GLY A 137 -3.30 -8.77 10.85
CA GLY A 137 -2.30 -7.87 11.42
C GLY A 137 -1.11 -7.52 10.51
N ALA A 138 -0.95 -8.18 9.36
CA ALA A 138 0.11 -7.84 8.39
C ALA A 138 -0.23 -6.59 7.56
N PHE A 139 -1.51 -6.30 7.37
CA PHE A 139 -2.02 -5.12 6.67
C PHE A 139 -3.13 -4.43 7.48
N VAL A 140 -2.77 -3.34 8.17
CA VAL A 140 -3.64 -2.63 9.12
C VAL A 140 -3.76 -1.12 8.84
N PRO A 141 -3.93 -0.67 7.58
CA PRO A 141 -4.00 0.78 7.27
C PRO A 141 -5.24 1.47 7.89
N PHE A 142 -6.24 0.68 8.28
CA PHE A 142 -7.46 1.12 8.93
C PHE A 142 -7.60 0.55 10.35
N SER A 143 -6.50 0.07 10.97
CA SER A 143 -6.51 -0.64 12.25
C SER A 143 -7.40 -1.91 12.23
N GLU A 144 -7.44 -2.66 13.33
CA GLU A 144 -8.24 -3.86 13.52
C GLU A 144 -8.94 -3.87 14.90
N GLY A 145 -9.95 -4.73 15.04
CA GLY A 145 -10.73 -4.94 16.27
C GLY A 145 -11.65 -3.77 16.64
N TYR A 146 -11.98 -3.65 17.94
CA TYR A 146 -12.89 -2.65 18.51
C TYR A 146 -12.57 -1.19 18.18
N ARG A 147 -11.33 -0.89 17.80
CA ARG A 147 -10.86 0.45 17.44
C ARG A 147 -10.45 0.53 15.97
N SER A 148 -11.04 -0.32 15.13
CA SER A 148 -10.87 -0.22 13.68
C SER A 148 -11.55 1.04 13.15
N CYS A 149 -11.03 1.57 12.05
CA CYS A 149 -11.50 2.82 11.46
C CYS A 149 -12.93 2.68 10.95
N LEU A 150 -13.86 3.41 11.57
CA LEU A 150 -15.26 3.45 11.18
C LEU A 150 -15.45 3.99 9.75
N GLY A 151 -14.55 4.87 9.31
CA GLY A 151 -14.56 5.47 7.97
C GLY A 151 -14.00 4.57 6.85
N ARG A 152 -13.51 3.36 7.14
CA ARG A 152 -12.84 2.47 6.17
C ARG A 152 -13.65 2.30 4.87
N ARG A 153 -14.92 1.91 4.98
CA ARG A 153 -15.76 1.65 3.80
C ARG A 153 -15.99 2.92 2.97
N PHE A 154 -16.21 4.05 3.63
CA PHE A 154 -16.40 5.34 2.97
C PHE A 154 -15.14 5.77 2.21
N ALA A 155 -13.99 5.76 2.88
CA ALA A 155 -12.70 6.12 2.28
C ALA A 155 -12.35 5.23 1.07
N GLN A 156 -12.56 3.91 1.20
CA GLN A 156 -12.31 2.98 0.10
C GLN A 156 -13.20 3.26 -1.12
N ILE A 157 -14.49 3.52 -0.90
CA ILE A 157 -15.42 3.86 -2.00
C ILE A 157 -15.02 5.17 -2.66
N GLU A 158 -14.71 6.20 -1.85
CA GLU A 158 -14.34 7.52 -2.35
C GLU A 158 -13.07 7.48 -3.19
N VAL A 159 -11.99 6.86 -2.68
CA VAL A 159 -10.73 6.72 -3.43
C VAL A 159 -10.95 5.95 -4.73
N LEU A 160 -11.68 4.84 -4.69
CA LEU A 160 -11.96 4.06 -5.89
C LEU A 160 -12.82 4.84 -6.90
N ALA A 161 -13.80 5.62 -6.44
CA ALA A 161 -14.62 6.46 -7.30
C ALA A 161 -13.79 7.57 -7.96
N VAL A 162 -12.90 8.23 -7.21
CA VAL A 162 -11.99 9.27 -7.73
C VAL A 162 -11.04 8.68 -8.77
N LEU A 163 -10.38 7.56 -8.46
CA LEU A 163 -9.49 6.87 -9.40
C LEU A 163 -10.26 6.47 -10.66
N ALA A 164 -11.45 5.90 -10.53
CA ALA A 164 -12.27 5.52 -11.68
C ALA A 164 -12.71 6.73 -12.51
N ALA A 165 -13.10 7.84 -11.87
CA ALA A 165 -13.54 9.05 -12.56
C ALA A 165 -12.40 9.70 -13.36
N ILE A 166 -11.22 9.84 -12.74
CA ILE A 166 -10.03 10.41 -13.38
C ILE A 166 -9.57 9.51 -14.53
N PHE A 167 -9.27 8.24 -14.24
CA PHE A 167 -8.62 7.35 -15.21
C PHE A 167 -9.57 6.80 -16.28
N ARG A 168 -10.88 7.08 -16.19
CA ARG A 168 -11.82 6.85 -17.29
C ARG A 168 -11.55 7.79 -18.47
N GLU A 169 -11.21 9.04 -18.21
CA GLU A 169 -11.13 10.11 -19.21
C GLU A 169 -9.73 10.70 -19.38
N TYR A 170 -8.88 10.56 -18.37
CA TYR A 170 -7.56 11.15 -18.31
C TYR A 170 -6.47 10.12 -18.01
N SER A 171 -5.27 10.44 -18.48
CA SER A 171 -4.02 9.85 -18.04
C SER A 171 -3.22 10.92 -17.29
N VAL A 172 -2.23 10.48 -16.50
CA VAL A 172 -1.39 11.38 -15.70
C VAL A 172 0.05 11.25 -16.19
N GLU A 173 0.69 12.37 -16.47
CA GLU A 173 2.08 12.46 -16.86
C GLU A 173 2.86 13.38 -15.92
N LEU A 174 4.17 13.15 -15.80
CA LEU A 174 5.04 14.12 -15.13
C LEU A 174 5.12 15.39 -15.98
N ASP A 175 5.06 16.52 -15.29
CA ASP A 175 5.30 17.79 -15.94
C ASP A 175 6.81 17.99 -16.14
N LEU A 176 7.19 18.34 -17.36
CA LEU A 176 8.59 18.52 -17.75
C LEU A 176 8.98 20.00 -17.89
N ASP A 177 8.05 20.94 -17.63
CA ASP A 177 8.25 22.38 -17.87
C ASP A 177 9.43 22.98 -17.10
N GLU A 178 9.81 22.37 -15.97
CA GLU A 178 11.01 22.77 -15.20
C GLU A 178 12.32 22.42 -15.94
N TYR A 179 12.30 21.43 -16.83
CA TYR A 179 13.49 20.88 -17.49
C TYR A 179 13.62 21.33 -18.95
N ALA A 180 12.51 21.56 -19.64
CA ALA A 180 12.48 21.99 -21.04
C ALA A 180 11.09 22.54 -21.41
N SER A 181 11.04 23.50 -22.35
CA SER A 181 9.78 24.00 -22.90
C SER A 181 9.09 22.94 -23.77
N GLU A 182 7.79 23.11 -24.05
CA GLU A 182 7.06 22.18 -24.93
C GLU A 182 7.67 22.11 -26.34
N GLU A 183 8.16 23.23 -26.87
CA GLU A 183 8.83 23.30 -28.17
C GLU A 183 10.17 22.56 -28.15
N GLU A 184 10.94 22.70 -27.07
CA GLU A 184 12.20 21.99 -26.89
C GLU A 184 11.95 20.48 -26.81
N ILE A 185 10.97 20.04 -26.01
CA ILE A 185 10.59 18.63 -25.88
C ILE A 185 10.11 18.05 -27.21
N ALA A 186 9.37 18.84 -28.00
CA ALA A 186 8.89 18.42 -29.32
C ALA A 186 10.03 18.27 -30.34
N ALA A 187 11.10 19.08 -30.21
CA ALA A 187 12.27 19.03 -31.07
C ALA A 187 13.32 17.99 -30.64
N MET A 188 13.27 17.51 -29.40
CA MET A 188 14.19 16.48 -28.88
C MET A 188 14.01 15.13 -29.60
N ASP A 189 15.12 14.45 -29.84
CA ASP A 189 15.09 13.02 -30.15
C ASP A 189 14.59 12.20 -28.95
N GLU A 190 14.16 10.96 -29.21
CA GLU A 190 13.57 10.11 -28.16
C GLU A 190 14.52 9.78 -27.01
N THR A 191 15.84 9.74 -27.25
CA THR A 191 16.82 9.46 -26.18
C THR A 191 16.93 10.66 -25.25
N THR A 192 17.04 11.86 -25.82
CA THR A 192 17.10 13.11 -25.05
C THR A 192 15.79 13.33 -24.30
N LYS A 193 14.64 13.09 -24.94
CA LYS A 193 13.32 13.17 -24.31
C LYS A 193 13.18 12.21 -23.13
N ARG A 194 13.64 10.96 -23.29
CA ARG A 194 13.69 9.98 -22.20
C ARG A 194 14.56 10.45 -21.04
N GLN A 195 15.75 11.00 -21.32
CA GLN A 195 16.64 11.52 -20.27
C GLN A 195 16.00 12.70 -19.51
N THR A 196 15.31 13.59 -20.21
CA THR A 196 14.57 14.70 -19.59
C THR A 196 13.46 14.17 -18.67
N TRP A 197 12.71 13.17 -19.14
CA TRP A 197 11.69 12.51 -18.33
C TRP A 197 12.28 11.79 -17.11
N ASP A 198 13.41 11.08 -17.26
CA ASP A 198 14.08 10.41 -16.14
C ASP A 198 14.55 11.41 -15.08
N LYS A 199 14.97 12.62 -15.47
CA LYS A 199 15.27 13.70 -14.50
C LYS A 199 14.03 14.10 -13.70
N ALA A 200 12.90 14.34 -14.37
CA ALA A 200 11.65 14.67 -13.70
C ALA A 200 11.18 13.55 -12.77
N LYS A 201 11.29 12.28 -13.20
CA LYS A 201 10.98 11.10 -12.39
C LYS A 201 11.87 11.03 -11.15
N ASN A 202 13.18 11.19 -11.31
CA ASN A 202 14.11 11.15 -10.19
C ASN A 202 13.81 12.24 -9.15
N THR A 203 13.49 13.46 -9.61
CA THR A 203 13.08 14.55 -8.72
C THR A 203 11.76 14.24 -8.00
N ALA A 204 10.77 13.72 -8.72
CA ALA A 204 9.50 13.32 -8.12
C ALA A 204 9.69 12.22 -7.06
N GLU A 205 10.49 11.20 -7.36
CA GLU A 205 10.80 10.12 -6.42
C GLU A 205 11.57 10.61 -5.19
N ASP A 206 12.51 11.54 -5.38
CA ASP A 206 13.26 12.15 -4.28
C ASP A 206 12.33 12.95 -3.35
N LEU A 207 11.44 13.77 -3.93
CA LEU A 207 10.43 14.50 -3.17
C LEU A 207 9.47 13.57 -2.43
N LEU A 208 9.04 12.46 -3.03
CA LEU A 208 8.21 11.48 -2.34
C LEU A 208 8.96 10.79 -1.19
N LYS A 209 10.26 10.49 -1.35
CA LYS A 209 11.06 9.81 -0.32
C LYS A 209 11.47 10.74 0.83
N HIS A 210 11.84 11.98 0.52
CA HIS A 210 12.50 12.88 1.47
C HIS A 210 11.70 14.16 1.75
N GLY A 211 10.75 14.52 0.88
CA GLY A 211 9.90 15.70 1.02
C GLY A 211 8.58 15.48 1.74
N MET A 212 8.14 14.23 1.93
CA MET A 212 6.94 13.89 2.70
C MET A 212 7.19 13.85 4.21
N MET A 213 6.21 14.28 5.00
CA MET A 213 6.25 14.13 6.46
C MET A 213 4.85 13.98 7.07
N THR A 214 4.78 13.19 8.15
CA THR A 214 3.59 13.03 8.99
C THR A 214 3.75 13.86 10.26
N ILE A 215 2.83 14.81 10.49
CA ILE A 215 2.68 15.46 11.81
C ILE A 215 1.33 15.05 12.40
N ILE A 216 0.25 15.33 11.66
CA ILE A 216 -1.11 14.86 11.94
C ILE A 216 -1.62 14.09 10.72
N THR A 217 -1.46 14.69 9.54
CA THR A 217 -1.70 14.07 8.24
C THR A 217 -0.41 13.98 7.46
N ILE A 218 -0.32 13.01 6.55
CA ILE A 218 0.76 12.92 5.57
C ILE A 218 0.58 14.04 4.56
N GLN A 219 1.64 14.84 4.38
CA GLN A 219 1.65 15.94 3.43
C GLN A 219 3.02 16.06 2.78
N MET A 220 3.04 16.56 1.55
CA MET A 220 4.26 17.06 0.94
C MET A 220 4.68 18.34 1.66
N ARG A 221 5.82 18.31 2.34
CA ARG A 221 6.35 19.45 3.11
C ARG A 221 7.48 20.17 2.39
N ALA A 222 8.20 19.49 1.51
CA ALA A 222 9.21 20.09 0.65
C ALA A 222 8.76 19.99 -0.82
N GLY A 223 8.77 21.12 -1.52
CA GLY A 223 8.48 21.15 -2.95
C GLY A 223 7.07 20.69 -3.33
N LYS A 224 6.91 20.35 -4.61
CA LYS A 224 5.69 19.79 -5.22
C LYS A 224 6.13 18.83 -6.32
N VAL A 225 5.36 17.77 -6.54
CA VAL A 225 5.54 16.90 -7.71
C VAL A 225 4.62 17.41 -8.82
N PRO A 226 5.15 18.07 -9.87
CA PRO A 226 4.30 18.63 -10.90
C PRO A 226 3.83 17.52 -11.85
N ILE A 227 2.52 17.48 -12.10
CA ILE A 227 1.85 16.50 -12.95
C ILE A 227 0.87 17.18 -13.89
N LYS A 228 0.66 16.57 -15.05
CA LYS A 228 -0.33 16.99 -16.05
C LYS A 228 -1.39 15.90 -16.22
N PHE A 229 -2.65 16.31 -16.17
CA PHE A 229 -3.77 15.46 -16.60
C PHE A 229 -3.99 15.68 -18.08
N ILE A 230 -3.86 14.61 -18.86
CA ILE A 230 -4.02 14.62 -20.31
C ILE A 230 -5.18 13.72 -20.71
N LYS A 231 -5.84 13.99 -21.83
CA LYS A 231 -6.93 13.12 -22.30
C LYS A 231 -6.37 11.72 -22.56
N ARG A 232 -7.08 10.71 -22.06
CA ARG A 232 -6.69 9.31 -22.24
C ARG A 232 -6.60 8.99 -23.73
N GLY A 233 -5.51 8.36 -24.15
CA GLY A 233 -5.18 8.11 -25.56
C GLY A 233 -4.34 9.20 -26.23
N SER A 234 -4.06 10.31 -25.53
CA SER A 234 -3.18 11.40 -25.99
C SER A 234 -1.86 11.46 -25.22
N GLU A 235 -1.42 10.32 -24.66
CA GLU A 235 -0.17 10.20 -23.92
C GLU A 235 1.04 10.50 -24.81
N LYS A 236 1.90 11.41 -24.33
CA LYS A 236 3.15 11.81 -24.96
C LYS A 236 4.30 10.89 -24.55
N TYR A 237 4.25 10.36 -23.33
CA TYR A 237 5.34 9.55 -22.77
C TYR A 237 4.87 8.14 -22.45
N LYS A 238 5.52 7.15 -23.04
CA LYS A 238 5.27 5.71 -22.79
C LYS A 238 6.48 5.07 -22.11
N TYR A 239 6.96 5.73 -21.06
CA TYR A 239 8.14 5.31 -20.32
C TYR A 239 7.70 4.67 -18.99
N ASP A 240 8.37 3.57 -18.63
CA ASP A 240 8.21 2.87 -17.35
C ASP A 240 9.21 3.39 -16.29
#